data_AF-A0A350T4N5-F1
#
_entry.id   AF-A0A350T4N5-F1
#
_cell.length_a   1.000
_cell.length_b   1.000
_cell.length_c   1.000
_cell.angle_alpha   90.00
_cell.angle_beta   90.00
_cell.angle_gamma   90.00
#
_symmetry.space_group_name_H-M   'P 1'
#
loop_
_entity.id
_entity.type
_entity.pdbx_description
1 polymer ?
#
loop_
_entity_poly.entity_id
_entity_poly.type
_entity_poly.pdbx_seq_one_letter_code
_entity_poly.pdbx_strand_id
1 'polypeptide(L)'
;SADRPFSESERGFLEEIRNWGKKIVFVLNKIDLLESDTQVKEVVRFISDNAQRLLGIEPLIFPISAKLAERRDPAGRFQPLRDYIMNTLDEKEKFRLKVLNPLGVAERLLGRYSSVVEDRLSLLASDALTIDRIDAVLEDYDAEMRREFGAYVTRVENIVHRLNERADRFFDEYIRIGRVIDLMRSEKTREAFQRDVVADTERQIDDTITELIDWMVQQDFRAWESVRETLDRRALERYRDDMVGEVGSRFASDRQTLITQVARQAELVVNRYDQHTEATLLATNVRSALAQTAVVQAGAVSLGAIVVAMATTAAMDVTGILAAATVAGLGLFILPARKRSARNELRRRSAELERQLADVLGDGFEAELGRSIRRIRDAIAPYTRFVATERTRLEGVRTDIADVTAELRDLRSAVSG
;
A
#
# COMPACT_ATOMS: atom_id res chain seq x y z
N SER A 1 49.10 -14.66 -48.68
CA SER A 1 49.87 -14.56 -49.96
C SER A 1 50.31 -15.95 -50.40
N ALA A 2 50.53 -16.26 -51.69
CA ALA A 2 51.00 -17.60 -52.11
C ALA A 2 52.43 -17.93 -51.64
N ASP A 3 53.27 -16.90 -51.47
CA ASP A 3 54.65 -16.99 -50.97
C ASP A 3 54.73 -17.37 -49.47
N ARG A 4 53.76 -16.89 -48.69
CA ARG A 4 53.57 -17.23 -47.28
C ARG A 4 52.09 -17.38 -47.01
N PRO A 5 51.50 -18.56 -47.26
CA PRO A 5 50.09 -18.77 -47.02
C PRO A 5 49.83 -18.95 -45.53
N PHE A 6 48.84 -18.24 -44.99
CA PHE A 6 48.27 -18.51 -43.67
C PHE A 6 49.26 -18.30 -42.51
N SER A 7 49.89 -17.12 -42.48
CA SER A 7 50.89 -16.72 -41.46
C SER A 7 50.28 -16.59 -40.06
N GLU A 8 51.13 -16.53 -39.03
CA GLU A 8 50.70 -16.40 -37.63
C GLU A 8 49.90 -15.11 -37.37
N SER A 9 50.30 -14.00 -37.98
CA SER A 9 49.54 -12.73 -37.95
C SER A 9 48.18 -12.83 -38.65
N GLU A 10 48.08 -13.54 -39.77
CA GLU A 10 46.82 -13.80 -40.47
C GLU A 10 45.90 -14.69 -39.62
N ARG A 11 46.44 -15.66 -38.88
CA ARG A 11 45.68 -16.51 -37.95
C ARG A 11 45.08 -15.72 -36.79
N GLY A 12 45.87 -14.89 -36.13
CA GLY A 12 45.38 -14.06 -35.01
C GLY A 12 44.25 -13.14 -35.44
N PHE A 13 44.36 -12.52 -36.63
CA PHE A 13 43.30 -11.68 -37.19
C PHE A 13 42.01 -12.47 -37.52
N LEU A 14 42.13 -13.69 -38.03
CA LEU A 14 40.97 -14.54 -38.32
C LEU A 14 40.24 -15.00 -37.05
N GLU A 15 40.97 -15.29 -35.97
CA GLU A 15 40.38 -15.64 -34.67
C GLU A 15 39.55 -14.50 -34.08
N GLU A 16 39.99 -13.23 -34.22
CA GLU A 16 39.22 -12.06 -33.78
C GLU A 16 37.89 -11.89 -34.54
N ILE A 17 37.90 -12.18 -35.85
CA ILE A 17 36.73 -11.99 -36.73
C ILE A 17 35.72 -13.13 -36.60
N ARG A 18 36.09 -14.28 -36.02
CA ARG A 18 35.20 -15.44 -35.83
C ARG A 18 33.86 -15.08 -35.19
N ASN A 19 33.84 -14.08 -34.30
CA ASN A 19 32.65 -13.65 -33.57
C ASN A 19 31.73 -12.69 -34.36
N TRP A 20 32.11 -12.26 -35.56
CA TRP A 20 31.40 -11.20 -36.30
C TRP A 20 30.22 -11.72 -37.13
N GLY A 21 30.08 -13.03 -37.33
CA GLY A 21 28.95 -13.64 -38.05
C GLY A 21 28.85 -13.27 -39.54
N LYS A 22 29.92 -12.72 -40.14
CA LYS A 22 29.96 -12.31 -41.54
C LYS A 22 30.53 -13.43 -42.43
N LYS A 23 30.10 -13.48 -43.71
CA LYS A 23 30.70 -14.37 -44.71
C LYS A 23 32.16 -13.96 -44.98
N ILE A 24 33.08 -14.91 -44.93
CA ILE A 24 34.52 -14.71 -45.14
C ILE A 24 34.91 -15.32 -46.48
N VAL A 25 35.66 -14.57 -47.29
CA VAL A 25 36.17 -15.01 -48.60
C VAL A 25 37.68 -14.84 -48.61
N PHE A 26 38.38 -15.87 -49.05
CA PHE A 26 39.84 -15.90 -49.07
C PHE A 26 40.35 -15.60 -50.48
N VAL A 27 41.29 -14.67 -50.60
CA VAL A 27 41.95 -14.35 -51.87
C VAL A 27 43.42 -14.76 -51.78
N LEU A 28 43.77 -15.84 -52.48
CA LEU A 28 45.14 -16.33 -52.57
C LEU A 28 45.85 -15.59 -53.72
N ASN A 29 46.49 -14.47 -53.40
CA ASN A 29 47.22 -13.67 -54.38
C ASN A 29 48.66 -14.16 -54.62
N LYS A 30 49.24 -13.80 -55.77
CA LYS A 30 50.59 -14.16 -56.27
C LYS A 30 50.75 -15.61 -56.75
N ILE A 31 49.70 -16.20 -57.35
CA ILE A 31 49.83 -17.55 -57.92
C ILE A 31 50.83 -17.64 -59.07
N ASP A 32 51.24 -16.50 -59.66
CA ASP A 32 52.29 -16.43 -60.68
C ASP A 32 53.68 -16.83 -60.16
N LEU A 33 53.86 -16.93 -58.84
CA LEU A 33 55.06 -17.46 -58.21
C LEU A 33 55.07 -18.99 -58.15
N LEU A 34 53.94 -19.65 -58.42
CA LEU A 34 53.81 -21.09 -58.41
C LEU A 34 53.95 -21.62 -59.84
N GLU A 35 54.75 -22.66 -60.00
CA GLU A 35 55.19 -23.18 -61.30
C GLU A 35 54.12 -24.05 -61.99
N SER A 36 53.15 -24.57 -61.23
CA SER A 36 52.10 -25.44 -61.76
C SER A 36 50.76 -25.32 -61.04
N ASP A 37 49.68 -25.72 -61.73
CA ASP A 37 48.33 -25.78 -61.14
C ASP A 37 48.25 -26.77 -59.96
N THR A 38 49.09 -27.80 -59.95
CA THR A 38 49.19 -28.74 -58.83
C THR A 38 49.66 -28.05 -57.55
N GLN A 39 50.68 -27.20 -57.64
CA GLN A 39 51.16 -26.41 -56.49
C GLN A 39 50.10 -25.41 -56.01
N VAL A 40 49.33 -24.80 -56.92
CA VAL A 40 48.20 -23.93 -56.56
C VAL A 40 47.16 -24.72 -55.74
N LYS A 41 46.80 -25.93 -56.17
CA LYS A 41 45.85 -26.79 -55.46
C LYS A 41 46.33 -27.20 -54.07
N GLU A 42 47.62 -27.48 -53.91
CA GLU A 42 48.22 -27.82 -52.62
C GLU A 42 48.12 -26.65 -51.62
N VAL A 43 48.42 -25.43 -52.07
CA VAL A 43 48.31 -24.24 -51.23
C VAL A 43 46.84 -23.93 -50.89
N VAL A 44 45.92 -24.10 -51.85
CA VAL A 44 44.48 -23.95 -51.59
C VAL A 44 43.99 -24.96 -50.56
N ARG A 45 44.38 -26.24 -50.69
CA ARG A 45 44.04 -27.27 -49.70
C ARG A 45 44.60 -26.92 -48.32
N PHE A 46 45.85 -26.49 -48.26
CA PHE A 46 46.46 -26.04 -47.00
C PHE A 46 45.65 -24.91 -46.33
N ILE A 47 45.23 -23.89 -47.09
CA ILE A 47 44.39 -22.80 -46.56
C ILE A 47 43.03 -23.34 -46.10
N SER A 48 42.43 -24.26 -46.86
CA SER A 48 41.15 -24.89 -46.55
C SER A 48 41.19 -25.64 -45.22
N ASP A 49 42.17 -26.52 -45.04
CA ASP A 49 42.34 -27.33 -43.82
C ASP A 49 42.59 -26.44 -42.59
N ASN A 50 43.36 -25.36 -42.76
CA ASN A 50 43.60 -24.41 -41.68
C ASN A 50 42.35 -23.58 -41.32
N ALA A 51 41.60 -23.11 -42.31
CA ALA A 51 40.37 -22.37 -42.07
C ALA A 51 39.28 -23.24 -41.42
N GLN A 52 39.14 -24.50 -41.85
CA GLN A 52 38.21 -25.45 -41.23
C GLN A 52 38.58 -25.70 -39.77
N ARG A 53 39.86 -25.89 -39.47
CA ARG A 53 40.34 -26.14 -38.10
C ARG A 53 40.18 -24.92 -37.16
N LEU A 54 40.38 -23.70 -37.66
CA LEU A 54 40.38 -22.49 -36.82
C LEU A 54 39.01 -21.80 -36.74
N LEU A 55 38.29 -21.78 -37.85
CA LEU A 55 37.03 -21.04 -37.99
C LEU A 55 35.82 -21.98 -38.05
N GLY A 56 36.01 -23.28 -38.26
CA GLY A 56 34.91 -24.24 -38.40
C GLY A 56 34.11 -24.09 -39.70
N ILE A 57 34.66 -23.40 -40.71
CA ILE A 57 34.00 -23.11 -41.98
C ILE A 57 34.71 -23.79 -43.14
N GLU A 58 33.95 -24.13 -44.18
CA GLU A 58 34.51 -24.44 -45.50
C GLU A 58 34.74 -23.11 -46.24
N PRO A 59 36.00 -22.68 -46.48
CA PRO A 59 36.27 -21.37 -47.03
C PRO A 59 36.07 -21.33 -48.55
N LEU A 60 35.49 -20.23 -49.04
CA LEU A 60 35.53 -19.92 -50.46
C LEU A 60 36.88 -19.25 -50.80
N ILE A 61 37.71 -19.92 -51.60
CA ILE A 61 39.08 -19.47 -51.91
C ILE A 61 39.21 -19.13 -53.41
N PHE A 62 39.70 -17.93 -53.71
CA PHE A 62 40.01 -17.48 -55.07
C PHE A 62 41.53 -17.37 -55.29
N PRO A 63 42.15 -18.33 -56.00
CA PRO A 63 43.55 -18.22 -56.41
C PRO A 63 43.69 -17.23 -57.57
N ILE A 64 44.42 -16.13 -57.35
CA ILE A 64 44.60 -15.06 -58.34
C ILE A 64 46.06 -14.60 -58.45
N SER A 65 46.40 -13.98 -59.58
CA SER A 65 47.59 -13.13 -59.69
C SER A 65 47.15 -11.72 -60.08
N ALA A 66 47.23 -10.79 -59.12
CA ALA A 66 46.93 -9.38 -59.38
C ALA A 66 47.85 -8.79 -60.47
N LYS A 67 49.12 -9.22 -60.52
CA LYS A 67 50.11 -8.77 -61.50
C LYS A 67 49.75 -9.19 -62.93
N LEU A 68 49.34 -10.45 -63.10
CA LEU A 68 48.88 -10.95 -64.41
C LEU A 68 47.53 -10.33 -64.79
N ALA A 69 46.64 -10.15 -63.82
CA ALA A 69 45.34 -9.52 -64.03
C ALA A 69 45.44 -8.06 -64.50
N GLU A 70 46.40 -7.28 -63.97
CA GLU A 70 46.67 -5.90 -64.40
C GLU A 70 47.10 -5.84 -65.87
N ARG A 71 47.85 -6.85 -66.33
CA ARG A 71 48.25 -7.02 -67.74
C ARG A 71 47.15 -7.61 -68.62
N ARG A 72 45.95 -7.80 -68.06
CA ARG A 72 44.80 -8.46 -68.71
C ARG A 72 45.08 -9.89 -69.18
N ASP A 73 46.01 -10.56 -68.52
CA ASP A 73 46.34 -11.96 -68.81
C ASP A 73 45.32 -12.90 -68.14
N PRO A 74 44.61 -13.75 -68.90
CA PRO A 74 43.67 -14.73 -68.38
C PRO A 74 44.29 -15.70 -67.35
N ALA A 75 45.60 -15.97 -67.45
CA ALA A 75 46.32 -16.84 -66.52
C ALA A 75 46.29 -16.29 -65.07
N GLY A 76 45.99 -15.00 -64.88
CA GLY A 76 45.82 -14.39 -63.56
C GLY A 76 44.55 -14.79 -62.81
N ARG A 77 43.62 -15.54 -63.44
CA ARG A 77 42.39 -16.10 -62.83
C ARG A 77 41.52 -15.10 -62.07
N PHE A 78 41.53 -13.83 -62.47
CA PHE A 78 40.81 -12.78 -61.77
C PHE A 78 39.29 -12.79 -62.03
N GLN A 79 38.86 -13.36 -63.16
CA GLN A 79 37.47 -13.31 -63.60
C GLN A 79 36.49 -13.99 -62.62
N PRO A 80 36.74 -15.20 -62.07
CA PRO A 80 35.86 -15.81 -61.07
C PRO A 80 35.69 -14.97 -59.80
N LEU A 81 36.76 -14.30 -59.33
CA LEU A 81 36.67 -13.39 -58.19
C LEU A 81 35.83 -12.17 -58.54
N ARG A 82 36.02 -11.60 -59.73
CA ARG A 82 35.22 -10.46 -60.21
C ARG A 82 33.74 -10.82 -60.32
N ASP A 83 33.42 -11.96 -60.92
CA ASP A 83 32.04 -12.41 -61.08
C ASP A 83 31.40 -12.68 -59.72
N TYR A 84 32.13 -13.34 -58.81
CA TYR A 84 31.66 -13.53 -57.45
C TYR A 84 31.42 -12.20 -56.73
N ILE A 85 32.35 -11.26 -56.82
CA ILE A 85 32.20 -9.92 -56.23
C ILE A 85 30.98 -9.24 -56.83
N MET A 86 30.86 -9.14 -58.16
CA MET A 86 29.76 -8.43 -58.81
C MET A 86 28.39 -9.07 -58.55
N ASN A 87 28.31 -10.40 -58.55
CA ASN A 87 27.06 -11.12 -58.28
C ASN A 87 26.68 -11.11 -56.78
N THR A 88 27.67 -11.14 -55.88
CA THR A 88 27.42 -11.07 -54.42
C THR A 88 27.16 -9.62 -53.96
N LEU A 89 27.68 -8.64 -54.70
CA LEU A 89 27.53 -7.21 -54.45
C LEU A 89 26.43 -6.55 -55.28
N ASP A 90 25.52 -7.34 -55.86
CA ASP A 90 24.33 -6.83 -56.53
C ASP A 90 23.59 -5.84 -55.60
N GLU A 91 23.11 -4.73 -56.15
CA GLU A 91 22.56 -3.61 -55.37
C GLU A 91 21.42 -4.08 -54.45
N LYS A 92 20.64 -5.07 -54.91
CA LYS A 92 19.56 -5.70 -54.16
C LYS A 92 20.05 -6.44 -52.91
N GLU A 93 21.14 -7.22 -53.02
CA GLU A 93 21.69 -8.00 -51.89
C GLU A 93 22.43 -7.10 -50.90
N LYS A 94 23.13 -6.06 -51.38
CA LYS A 94 23.72 -5.02 -50.52
C LYS A 94 22.65 -4.26 -49.75
N PHE A 95 21.56 -3.88 -50.39
CA PHE A 95 20.44 -3.19 -49.74
C PHE A 95 19.82 -4.09 -48.66
N ARG A 96 19.54 -5.35 -48.99
CA ARG A 96 19.02 -6.35 -48.06
C ARG A 96 19.90 -6.51 -46.81
N LEU A 97 21.20 -6.72 -46.99
CA LEU A 97 22.14 -6.87 -45.87
C LEU A 97 22.29 -5.58 -45.03
N LYS A 98 22.24 -4.41 -45.66
CA LYS A 98 22.29 -3.12 -44.94
C LYS A 98 21.03 -2.86 -44.10
N VAL A 99 19.87 -3.40 -44.49
CA VAL A 99 18.60 -3.25 -43.77
C VAL A 99 18.41 -4.33 -42.69
N LEU A 100 18.85 -5.57 -42.93
CA LEU A 100 18.72 -6.65 -41.94
C LEU A 100 19.50 -6.39 -40.65
N ASN A 101 20.66 -5.73 -40.73
CA ASN A 101 21.45 -5.39 -39.54
C ASN A 101 20.72 -4.44 -38.56
N PRO A 102 20.22 -3.26 -38.97
CA PRO A 102 19.47 -2.38 -38.07
C PRO A 102 18.16 -3.03 -37.60
N LEU A 103 17.46 -3.82 -38.43
CA LEU A 103 16.28 -4.58 -37.99
C LEU A 103 16.64 -5.55 -36.85
N GLY A 104 17.73 -6.31 -36.99
CA GLY A 104 18.19 -7.24 -35.93
C GLY A 104 18.72 -6.54 -34.67
N VAL A 105 19.17 -5.28 -34.76
CA VAL A 105 19.48 -4.46 -33.58
C VAL A 105 18.19 -3.99 -32.90
N ALA A 106 17.20 -3.54 -33.68
CA ALA A 106 15.90 -3.12 -33.17
C ALA A 106 15.16 -4.27 -32.48
N GLU A 107 15.12 -5.47 -33.08
CA GLU A 107 14.55 -6.68 -32.46
C GLU A 107 15.19 -7.01 -31.10
N ARG A 108 16.54 -6.94 -31.02
CA ARG A 108 17.25 -7.19 -29.76
C ARG A 108 16.95 -6.14 -28.69
N LEU A 109 16.85 -4.87 -29.08
CA LEU A 109 16.49 -3.79 -28.18
C LEU A 109 15.06 -3.95 -27.67
N LEU A 110 14.09 -4.22 -28.56
CA LEU A 110 12.70 -4.45 -28.17
C LEU A 110 12.55 -5.67 -27.27
N GLY A 111 13.23 -6.78 -27.57
CA GLY A 111 13.23 -7.96 -26.69
C GLY A 111 13.75 -7.64 -25.29
N ARG A 112 14.85 -6.88 -25.20
CA ARG A 112 15.39 -6.42 -23.91
C ARG A 112 14.40 -5.53 -23.16
N TYR A 113 13.82 -4.53 -23.82
CA TYR A 113 12.88 -3.61 -23.18
C TYR A 113 11.55 -4.28 -22.83
N SER A 114 11.09 -5.25 -23.62
CA SER A 114 9.93 -6.07 -23.31
C SER A 114 10.12 -6.82 -21.99
N SER A 115 11.28 -7.46 -21.79
CA SER A 115 11.61 -8.13 -20.53
C SER A 115 11.56 -7.14 -19.35
N VAL A 116 12.23 -5.99 -19.49
CA VAL A 116 12.26 -4.95 -18.44
C VAL A 116 10.85 -4.45 -18.09
N VAL A 117 9.98 -4.28 -19.08
CA VAL A 117 8.60 -3.83 -18.87
C VAL A 117 7.78 -4.90 -18.15
N GLU A 118 7.87 -6.16 -18.57
CA GLU A 118 7.17 -7.28 -17.92
C GLU A 118 7.62 -7.48 -16.47
N ASP A 119 8.93 -7.42 -16.20
CA ASP A 119 9.47 -7.54 -14.84
C ASP A 119 8.93 -6.44 -13.92
N ARG A 120 8.84 -5.20 -14.42
CA ARG A 120 8.27 -4.08 -13.67
C ARG A 120 6.75 -4.20 -13.48
N LEU A 121 6.02 -4.65 -14.49
CA LEU A 121 4.58 -4.89 -14.37
C LEU A 121 4.28 -5.98 -13.34
N SER A 122 5.10 -7.02 -13.28
CA SER A 122 5.02 -8.07 -12.25
C SER A 122 5.26 -7.51 -10.83
N LEU A 123 6.26 -6.63 -10.69
CA LEU A 123 6.50 -5.94 -9.42
C LEU A 123 5.30 -5.06 -9.02
N LEU A 124 4.77 -4.26 -9.94
CA LEU A 124 3.62 -3.40 -9.67
C LEU A 124 2.34 -4.18 -9.37
N ALA A 125 2.18 -5.38 -9.94
CA ALA A 125 1.09 -6.27 -9.57
C ALA A 125 1.22 -6.75 -8.11
N SER A 126 2.43 -7.06 -7.66
CA SER A 126 2.71 -7.39 -6.26
C SER A 126 2.49 -6.19 -5.32
N ASP A 127 2.83 -4.99 -5.79
CA ASP A 127 2.59 -3.74 -5.07
C ASP A 127 1.10 -3.44 -4.93
N ALA A 128 0.31 -3.69 -5.98
CA ALA A 128 -1.15 -3.56 -5.95
C ALA A 128 -1.76 -4.52 -4.91
N LEU A 129 -1.33 -5.79 -4.88
CA LEU A 129 -1.78 -6.74 -3.86
C LEU A 129 -1.41 -6.31 -2.44
N THR A 130 -0.27 -5.65 -2.27
CA THR A 130 0.14 -5.07 -0.99
C THR A 130 -0.82 -3.95 -0.56
N ILE A 131 -1.21 -3.09 -1.49
CA ILE A 131 -2.19 -2.02 -1.24
C ILE A 131 -3.55 -2.63 -0.88
N ASP A 132 -4.02 -3.62 -1.63
CA ASP A 132 -5.31 -4.30 -1.36
C ASP A 132 -5.32 -4.94 0.04
N ARG A 133 -4.20 -5.52 0.49
CA ARG A 133 -4.07 -6.05 1.86
C ARG A 133 -4.15 -4.96 2.92
N ILE A 134 -3.55 -3.79 2.68
CA ILE A 134 -3.63 -2.66 3.60
C ILE A 134 -5.08 -2.17 3.70
N ASP A 135 -5.79 -2.08 2.57
CA ASP A 135 -7.20 -1.71 2.56
C ASP A 135 -8.06 -2.72 3.35
N ALA A 136 -7.81 -4.02 3.20
CA ALA A 136 -8.48 -5.05 4.00
C ALA A 136 -8.19 -4.91 5.51
N VAL A 137 -6.94 -4.63 5.90
CA VAL A 137 -6.59 -4.34 7.30
C VAL A 137 -7.37 -3.14 7.84
N LEU A 138 -7.57 -2.10 7.04
CA LEU A 138 -8.34 -0.92 7.43
C LEU A 138 -9.83 -1.19 7.55
N GLU A 139 -10.39 -2.07 6.72
CA GLU A 139 -11.78 -2.53 6.83
C GLU A 139 -12.00 -3.36 8.10
N ASP A 140 -11.09 -4.28 8.40
CA ASP A 140 -11.13 -5.08 9.62
C ASP A 140 -11.01 -4.20 10.87
N TYR A 141 -10.10 -3.22 10.84
CA TYR A 141 -9.94 -2.21 11.89
C TYR A 141 -11.23 -1.40 12.11
N ASP A 142 -11.87 -0.88 11.05
CA ASP A 142 -13.13 -0.13 11.17
C ASP A 142 -14.24 -0.99 11.80
N ALA A 143 -14.38 -2.24 11.33
CA ALA A 143 -15.39 -3.17 11.83
C ALA A 143 -15.16 -3.57 13.30
N GLU A 144 -13.92 -3.88 13.68
CA GLU A 144 -13.54 -4.16 15.07
C GLU A 144 -13.78 -2.94 15.96
N MET A 145 -13.41 -1.75 15.49
CA MET A 145 -13.60 -0.51 16.22
C MET A 145 -15.07 -0.27 16.58
N ARG A 146 -15.96 -0.42 15.59
CA ARG A 146 -17.41 -0.25 15.76
C ARG A 146 -18.03 -1.30 16.68
N ARG A 147 -17.60 -2.56 16.56
CA ARG A 147 -18.12 -3.67 17.38
C ARG A 147 -17.80 -3.46 18.86
N GLU A 148 -16.54 -3.21 19.18
CA GLU A 148 -16.12 -3.03 20.57
C GLU A 148 -16.67 -1.72 21.16
N PHE A 149 -16.76 -0.64 20.37
CA PHE A 149 -17.46 0.57 20.81
C PHE A 149 -18.90 0.28 21.27
N GLY A 150 -19.65 -0.54 20.51
CA GLY A 150 -20.99 -0.98 20.91
C GLY A 150 -21.00 -1.76 22.25
N ALA A 151 -19.95 -2.53 22.54
CA ALA A 151 -19.81 -3.22 23.82
C ALA A 151 -19.55 -2.24 24.99
N TYR A 152 -18.79 -1.17 24.76
CA TYR A 152 -18.61 -0.09 25.75
C TYR A 152 -19.90 0.70 26.00
N VAL A 153 -20.67 1.03 24.95
CA VAL A 153 -21.99 1.66 25.10
C VAL A 153 -22.91 0.77 25.94
N THR A 154 -22.99 -0.52 25.62
CA THR A 154 -23.78 -1.50 26.40
C THR A 154 -23.34 -1.56 27.87
N ARG A 155 -22.04 -1.37 28.16
CA ARG A 155 -21.52 -1.33 29.54
C ARG A 155 -22.02 -0.08 30.27
N VAL A 156 -22.05 1.09 29.62
CA VAL A 156 -22.61 2.33 30.16
C VAL A 156 -24.10 2.19 30.42
N GLU A 157 -24.87 1.64 29.48
CA GLU A 157 -26.31 1.35 29.64
C GLU A 157 -26.56 0.48 30.88
N ASN A 158 -25.76 -0.58 31.07
CA ASN A 158 -25.85 -1.44 32.24
C ASN A 158 -25.52 -0.71 33.56
N ILE A 159 -24.61 0.26 33.55
CA ILE A 159 -24.31 1.10 34.72
C ILE A 159 -25.54 1.95 35.08
N VAL A 160 -26.18 2.57 34.08
CA VAL A 160 -27.41 3.36 34.27
C VAL A 160 -28.58 2.48 34.74
N HIS A 161 -28.72 1.27 34.21
CA HIS A 161 -29.74 0.31 34.66
C HIS A 161 -29.57 -0.02 36.15
N ARG A 162 -28.35 -0.31 36.61
CA ARG A 162 -28.07 -0.57 38.04
C ARG A 162 -28.35 0.64 38.92
N LEU A 163 -28.10 1.86 38.44
CA LEU A 163 -28.50 3.09 39.15
C LEU A 163 -30.02 3.15 39.34
N ASN A 164 -30.79 2.86 38.30
CA ASN A 164 -32.25 2.83 38.39
C ASN A 164 -32.77 1.77 39.38
N GLU A 165 -32.17 0.57 39.41
CA GLU A 165 -32.52 -0.47 40.39
C GLU A 165 -32.22 -0.05 41.83
N ARG A 166 -31.08 0.60 42.07
CA ARG A 166 -30.74 1.15 43.40
C ARG A 166 -31.70 2.25 43.80
N ALA A 167 -32.07 3.11 42.87
CA ALA A 167 -33.05 4.15 43.14
C ALA A 167 -34.44 3.60 43.46
N ASP A 168 -34.87 2.58 42.72
CA ASP A 168 -36.13 1.89 42.96
C ASP A 168 -36.20 1.33 44.39
N ARG A 169 -35.10 0.68 44.84
CA ARG A 169 -34.94 0.21 46.23
C ARG A 169 -34.94 1.35 47.24
N PHE A 170 -34.21 2.44 46.97
CA PHE A 170 -34.18 3.61 47.84
C PHE A 170 -35.57 4.20 48.04
N PHE A 171 -36.35 4.36 46.96
CA PHE A 171 -37.74 4.82 47.06
C PHE A 171 -38.64 3.83 47.82
N ASP A 172 -38.38 2.53 47.72
CA ASP A 172 -39.12 1.50 48.47
C ASP A 172 -38.82 1.50 49.98
N GLU A 173 -37.60 1.90 50.37
CA GLU A 173 -37.15 1.90 51.76
C GLU A 173 -37.38 3.23 52.49
N TYR A 174 -37.10 4.35 51.83
CA TYR A 174 -37.14 5.68 52.43
C TYR A 174 -38.48 6.40 52.28
N ILE A 175 -39.25 6.13 51.21
CA ILE A 175 -40.60 6.72 51.02
C ILE A 175 -41.67 5.74 51.53
N ARG A 176 -41.84 5.70 52.85
CA ARG A 176 -42.86 4.91 53.57
C ARG A 176 -43.73 5.80 54.45
N ILE A 177 -45.00 5.42 54.61
CA ILE A 177 -46.01 6.16 55.42
C ILE A 177 -45.54 6.39 56.87
N GLY A 178 -44.70 5.50 57.41
CA GLY A 178 -44.14 5.63 58.77
C GLY A 178 -42.90 6.54 58.92
N ARG A 179 -42.30 7.05 57.83
CA ARG A 179 -41.03 7.83 57.85
C ARG A 179 -41.13 9.24 57.26
N VAL A 180 -42.33 9.82 57.24
CA VAL A 180 -42.57 11.16 56.64
C VAL A 180 -41.78 12.28 57.33
N ILE A 181 -41.51 12.15 58.64
CA ILE A 181 -40.70 13.12 59.40
C ILE A 181 -39.22 13.08 58.98
N ASP A 182 -38.70 11.93 58.55
CA ASP A 182 -37.32 11.81 58.06
C ASP A 182 -37.16 12.45 56.67
N LEU A 183 -38.21 12.47 55.85
CA LEU A 183 -38.24 13.16 54.56
C LEU A 183 -38.18 14.69 54.70
N MET A 184 -38.56 15.25 55.86
CA MET A 184 -38.41 16.68 56.16
C MET A 184 -36.95 17.06 56.47
N ARG A 185 -36.06 16.09 56.74
CA ARG A 185 -34.62 16.30 56.93
C ARG A 185 -33.90 16.14 55.59
N SER A 186 -34.13 17.08 54.69
CA SER A 186 -33.65 17.07 53.30
C SER A 186 -32.16 16.78 53.14
N GLU A 187 -31.32 17.24 54.08
CA GLU A 187 -29.87 17.01 54.06
C GLU A 187 -29.51 15.52 54.22
N LYS A 188 -30.12 14.83 55.20
CA LYS A 188 -29.84 13.42 55.47
C LYS A 188 -30.35 12.50 54.36
N THR A 189 -31.51 12.81 53.79
CA THR A 189 -32.05 12.07 52.64
C THR A 189 -31.21 12.29 51.38
N ARG A 190 -30.67 13.51 51.19
CA ARG A 190 -29.74 13.83 50.09
C ARG A 190 -28.43 13.05 50.20
N GLU A 191 -27.80 13.05 51.38
CA GLU A 191 -26.59 12.27 51.64
C GLU A 191 -26.82 10.77 51.44
N ALA A 192 -27.95 10.24 51.93
CA ALA A 192 -28.31 8.84 51.73
C ALA A 192 -28.54 8.51 50.25
N PHE A 193 -29.18 9.39 49.46
CA PHE A 193 -29.36 9.18 48.03
C PHE A 193 -28.01 9.20 47.28
N GLN A 194 -27.12 10.14 47.60
CA GLN A 194 -25.77 10.16 47.02
C GLN A 194 -25.00 8.89 47.34
N ARG A 195 -25.05 8.42 48.59
CA ARG A 195 -24.32 7.22 49.01
C ARG A 195 -24.93 5.93 48.48
N ASP A 196 -26.25 5.80 48.51
CA ASP A 196 -26.95 4.51 48.30
C ASP A 196 -27.42 4.34 46.83
N VAL A 197 -27.65 5.44 46.10
CA VAL A 197 -28.16 5.42 44.71
C VAL A 197 -27.09 5.83 43.71
N VAL A 198 -26.54 7.04 43.84
CA VAL A 198 -25.47 7.52 42.94
C VAL A 198 -24.21 6.71 43.16
N ALA A 199 -23.84 6.49 44.42
CA ALA A 199 -22.76 5.62 44.86
C ALA A 199 -21.49 5.82 44.02
N ASP A 200 -21.14 4.80 43.25
CA ASP A 200 -19.97 4.74 42.38
C ASP A 200 -20.27 4.88 40.89
N THR A 201 -21.51 5.26 40.51
CA THR A 201 -21.94 5.33 39.10
C THR A 201 -21.12 6.30 38.28
N GLU A 202 -20.88 7.51 38.79
CA GLU A 202 -20.09 8.52 38.07
C GLU A 202 -18.67 8.00 37.78
N ARG A 203 -18.05 7.35 38.77
CA ARG A 203 -16.73 6.75 38.61
C ARG A 203 -16.73 5.58 37.61
N GLN A 204 -17.72 4.69 37.69
CA GLN A 204 -17.84 3.56 36.74
C GLN A 204 -18.00 4.03 35.29
N ILE A 205 -18.73 5.14 35.07
CA ILE A 205 -18.87 5.74 33.74
C ILE A 205 -17.52 6.31 33.29
N ASP A 206 -16.85 7.10 34.12
CA ASP A 206 -15.53 7.68 33.82
C ASP A 206 -14.46 6.61 33.55
N ASP A 207 -14.45 5.54 34.35
CA ASP A 207 -13.55 4.39 34.18
C ASP A 207 -13.82 3.70 32.84
N THR A 208 -15.10 3.48 32.49
CA THR A 208 -15.50 2.87 31.21
C THR A 208 -15.07 3.73 30.01
N ILE A 209 -15.22 5.05 30.10
CA ILE A 209 -14.79 5.98 29.05
C ILE A 209 -13.25 5.97 28.93
N THR A 210 -12.54 5.95 30.05
CA THR A 210 -11.07 5.91 30.06
C THR A 210 -10.55 4.62 29.44
N GLU A 211 -11.16 3.48 29.78
CA GLU A 211 -10.85 2.18 29.17
C GLU A 211 -11.14 2.16 27.65
N LEU A 212 -12.25 2.75 27.21
CA LEU A 212 -12.57 2.88 25.78
C LEU A 212 -11.46 3.66 25.06
N ILE A 213 -11.07 4.82 25.61
CA ILE A 213 -10.04 5.66 25.01
C ILE A 213 -8.70 4.92 24.94
N ASP A 214 -8.28 4.27 26.03
CA ASP A 214 -7.03 3.51 26.08
C ASP A 214 -7.01 2.38 25.03
N TRP A 215 -8.13 1.65 24.93
CA TRP A 215 -8.29 0.60 23.94
C TRP A 215 -8.28 1.16 22.50
N MET A 216 -8.97 2.28 22.22
CA MET A 216 -8.98 2.91 20.89
C MET A 216 -7.56 3.32 20.45
N VAL A 217 -6.81 3.91 21.38
CA VAL A 217 -5.43 4.34 21.18
C VAL A 217 -4.57 3.10 20.87
N GLN A 218 -4.71 2.02 21.64
CA GLN A 218 -4.03 0.75 21.37
C GLN A 218 -4.38 0.15 20.00
N GLN A 219 -5.64 0.23 19.56
CA GLN A 219 -6.02 -0.27 18.23
C GLN A 219 -5.45 0.58 17.10
N ASP A 220 -5.40 1.91 17.23
CA ASP A 220 -4.73 2.79 16.26
C ASP A 220 -3.24 2.39 16.11
N PHE A 221 -2.56 2.13 17.24
CA PHE A 221 -1.19 1.63 17.23
C PHE A 221 -1.04 0.30 16.47
N ARG A 222 -1.91 -0.68 16.74
CA ARG A 222 -1.88 -1.98 16.07
C ARG A 222 -2.14 -1.85 14.57
N ALA A 223 -3.05 -0.97 14.16
CA ALA A 223 -3.33 -0.70 12.75
C ALA A 223 -2.06 -0.18 12.04
N TRP A 224 -1.35 0.78 12.64
CA TRP A 224 -0.07 1.26 12.10
C TRP A 224 1.03 0.19 12.05
N GLU A 225 1.07 -0.69 13.04
CA GLU A 225 1.99 -1.82 13.05
C GLU A 225 1.69 -2.81 11.92
N SER A 226 0.43 -3.18 11.71
CA SER A 226 0.01 -4.05 10.61
C SER A 226 0.31 -3.43 9.24
N VAL A 227 0.11 -2.13 9.08
CA VAL A 227 0.48 -1.40 7.85
C VAL A 227 1.99 -1.47 7.62
N ARG A 228 2.79 -1.23 8.66
CA ARG A 228 4.26 -1.32 8.60
C ARG A 228 4.74 -2.72 8.23
N GLU A 229 4.16 -3.75 8.84
CA GLU A 229 4.49 -5.15 8.55
C GLU A 229 4.08 -5.56 7.13
N THR A 230 2.94 -5.08 6.65
CA THR A 230 2.48 -5.33 5.28
C THR A 230 3.40 -4.67 4.25
N LEU A 231 3.98 -3.52 4.60
CA LEU A 231 4.98 -2.81 3.78
C LEU A 231 6.42 -3.33 3.98
N ASP A 232 6.64 -4.39 4.75
CA ASP A 232 7.95 -4.73 5.30
C ASP A 232 9.06 -4.93 4.23
N ARG A 233 10.24 -4.48 4.66
CA ARG A 233 11.46 -4.12 3.93
C ARG A 233 12.04 -5.26 3.07
N ARG A 234 11.70 -6.53 3.35
CA ARG A 234 12.20 -7.72 2.63
C ARG A 234 11.66 -7.87 1.20
N ALA A 235 10.55 -7.20 0.87
CA ALA A 235 10.06 -7.11 -0.51
C ALA A 235 10.89 -6.13 -1.37
N LEU A 236 11.58 -5.18 -0.73
CA LEU A 236 12.42 -4.18 -1.40
C LEU A 236 13.79 -4.73 -1.79
N GLU A 237 14.36 -5.61 -0.95
CA GLU A 237 15.71 -6.15 -1.13
C GLU A 237 15.77 -7.23 -2.23
N ARG A 238 14.72 -8.05 -2.36
CA ARG A 238 14.70 -9.18 -3.31
C ARG A 238 14.81 -8.79 -4.78
N TYR A 239 14.39 -7.59 -5.15
CA TYR A 239 14.38 -7.14 -6.56
C TYR A 239 15.48 -6.11 -6.89
N ARG A 240 16.33 -5.77 -5.92
CA ARG A 240 17.45 -4.84 -6.15
C ARG A 240 18.58 -5.48 -6.95
N ASP A 241 18.78 -6.79 -6.78
CA ASP A 241 19.83 -7.56 -7.47
C ASP A 241 19.46 -7.95 -8.92
N ASP A 242 18.16 -8.08 -9.24
CA ASP A 242 17.73 -8.47 -10.59
C ASP A 242 17.59 -7.30 -11.58
N MET A 243 17.65 -6.04 -11.12
CA MET A 243 17.47 -4.84 -11.96
C MET A 243 18.77 -4.12 -12.33
N VAL A 244 19.83 -4.86 -12.67
CA VAL A 244 21.12 -4.29 -13.10
C VAL A 244 21.02 -3.74 -14.53
N GLY A 245 20.76 -2.43 -14.64
CA GLY A 245 20.92 -1.63 -15.85
C GLY A 245 20.70 -0.13 -15.57
N GLU A 246 21.49 0.76 -16.20
CA GLU A 246 21.47 2.22 -15.97
C GLU A 246 20.06 2.86 -16.04
N VAL A 247 19.17 2.33 -16.88
CA VAL A 247 17.77 2.80 -17.07
C VAL A 247 16.78 2.23 -16.04
N GLY A 248 17.19 1.23 -15.25
CA GLY A 248 16.45 0.60 -14.14
C GLY A 248 16.45 1.39 -12.84
N SER A 249 17.44 2.27 -12.67
CA SER A 249 17.75 2.94 -11.40
C SER A 249 16.64 3.87 -10.88
N ARG A 250 15.99 4.65 -11.76
CA ARG A 250 14.99 5.65 -11.34
C ARG A 250 13.69 5.04 -10.82
N PHE A 251 13.13 4.06 -11.52
CA PHE A 251 11.89 3.38 -11.09
C PHE A 251 12.07 2.72 -9.71
N ALA A 252 13.16 1.96 -9.54
CA ALA A 252 13.47 1.30 -8.28
C ALA A 252 13.73 2.32 -7.16
N SER A 253 14.42 3.42 -7.45
CA SER A 253 14.67 4.50 -6.50
C SER A 253 13.40 5.23 -6.08
N ASP A 254 12.54 5.61 -7.02
CA ASP A 254 11.28 6.32 -6.74
C ASP A 254 10.36 5.45 -5.88
N ARG A 255 10.22 4.15 -6.24
CA ARG A 255 9.49 3.16 -5.45
C ARG A 255 10.06 3.02 -4.03
N GLN A 256 11.38 2.88 -3.89
CA GLN A 256 12.05 2.73 -2.60
C GLN A 256 11.84 3.95 -1.70
N THR A 257 11.95 5.16 -2.25
CA THR A 257 11.74 6.40 -1.51
C THR A 257 10.32 6.47 -0.97
N LEU A 258 9.31 6.13 -1.80
CA LEU A 258 7.91 6.14 -1.38
C LEU A 258 7.65 5.15 -0.25
N ILE A 259 8.09 3.89 -0.40
CA ILE A 259 7.89 2.87 0.65
C ILE A 259 8.62 3.27 1.94
N THR A 260 9.84 3.79 1.83
CA THR A 260 10.60 4.26 3.00
C THR A 260 9.92 5.46 3.67
N GLN A 261 9.29 6.35 2.91
CA GLN A 261 8.54 7.48 3.45
C GLN A 261 7.32 7.01 4.24
N VAL A 262 6.55 6.06 3.69
CA VAL A 262 5.40 5.47 4.39
C VAL A 262 5.85 4.75 5.65
N ALA A 263 6.89 3.91 5.55
CA ALA A 263 7.46 3.20 6.70
C ALA A 263 7.95 4.16 7.79
N ARG A 264 8.56 5.30 7.41
CA ARG A 264 8.98 6.33 8.36
C ARG A 264 7.79 7.03 9.01
N GLN A 265 6.70 7.29 8.29
CA GLN A 265 5.48 7.86 8.89
C GLN A 265 4.89 6.87 9.91
N ALA A 266 4.81 5.59 9.56
CA ALA A 266 4.41 4.54 10.50
C ALA A 266 5.34 4.47 11.71
N GLU A 267 6.67 4.48 11.51
CA GLU A 267 7.67 4.53 12.59
C GLU A 267 7.56 5.80 13.45
N LEU A 268 7.23 6.95 12.87
CA LEU A 268 7.05 8.19 13.62
C LEU A 268 5.80 8.15 14.49
N VAL A 269 4.71 7.58 13.98
CA VAL A 269 3.50 7.36 14.79
C VAL A 269 3.82 6.37 15.90
N VAL A 270 4.41 5.22 15.59
CA VAL A 270 4.79 4.17 16.55
C VAL A 270 5.80 4.66 17.61
N ASN A 271 6.81 5.47 17.23
CA ASN A 271 7.86 5.93 18.15
C ASN A 271 7.49 7.20 18.93
N ARG A 272 6.59 8.06 18.42
CA ARG A 272 6.04 9.21 19.17
C ARG A 272 4.81 8.84 19.99
N TYR A 273 4.34 7.60 19.87
CA TYR A 273 3.21 7.08 20.62
C TYR A 273 3.55 6.99 22.10
N ASP A 274 3.20 8.04 22.83
CA ASP A 274 2.99 7.96 24.27
C ASP A 274 1.50 7.73 24.49
N GLN A 275 1.14 6.46 24.74
CA GLN A 275 -0.22 6.01 25.02
C GLN A 275 -0.92 6.91 26.04
N HIS A 276 -0.18 7.44 27.04
CA HIS A 276 -0.73 8.34 28.04
C HIS A 276 -1.03 9.74 27.50
N THR A 277 -0.18 10.29 26.63
CA THR A 277 -0.38 11.63 26.06
C THR A 277 -1.57 11.65 25.10
N GLU A 278 -1.67 10.67 24.19
CA GLU A 278 -2.80 10.56 23.25
C GLU A 278 -4.11 10.25 23.97
N ALA A 279 -4.11 9.34 24.95
CA ALA A 279 -5.29 9.09 25.77
C ALA A 279 -5.75 10.35 26.54
N THR A 280 -4.81 11.17 27.01
CA THR A 280 -5.13 12.43 27.72
C THR A 280 -5.75 13.46 26.77
N LEU A 281 -5.26 13.58 25.54
CA LEU A 281 -5.82 14.49 24.52
C LEU A 281 -7.24 14.08 24.14
N LEU A 282 -7.45 12.79 23.87
CA LEU A 282 -8.79 12.25 23.57
C LEU A 282 -9.75 12.41 24.75
N ALA A 283 -9.29 12.12 25.98
CA ALA A 283 -10.07 12.31 27.19
C ALA A 283 -10.46 13.78 27.39
N THR A 284 -9.56 14.73 27.09
CA THR A 284 -9.84 16.16 27.19
C THR A 284 -10.90 16.60 26.18
N ASN A 285 -10.86 16.07 24.96
CA ASN A 285 -11.85 16.38 23.93
C ASN A 285 -13.23 15.81 24.27
N VAL A 286 -13.29 14.54 24.72
CA VAL A 286 -14.55 13.90 25.17
C VAL A 286 -15.12 14.62 26.40
N ARG A 287 -14.29 14.93 27.40
CA ARG A 287 -14.71 15.69 28.60
C ARG A 287 -15.18 17.11 28.25
N SER A 288 -14.55 17.77 27.28
CA SER A 288 -14.96 19.10 26.83
C SER A 288 -16.29 19.07 26.08
N ALA A 289 -16.51 18.06 25.22
CA ALA A 289 -17.79 17.85 24.55
C ALA A 289 -18.91 17.60 25.57
N LEU A 290 -18.68 16.72 26.55
CA LEU A 290 -19.62 16.47 27.65
C LEU A 290 -19.90 17.74 28.47
N ALA A 291 -18.87 18.55 28.76
CA ALA A 291 -19.01 19.82 29.47
C ALA A 291 -19.80 20.88 28.68
N GLN A 292 -19.63 20.94 27.35
CA GLN A 292 -20.41 21.83 26.48
C GLN A 292 -21.88 21.41 26.40
N THR A 293 -22.15 20.11 26.32
CA THR A 293 -23.53 19.58 26.35
C THR A 293 -24.23 19.87 27.69
N ALA A 294 -23.48 19.89 28.79
CA ALA A 294 -23.99 20.29 30.11
C ALA A 294 -24.41 21.78 30.20
N VAL A 295 -23.96 22.63 29.27
CA VAL A 295 -24.27 24.09 29.24
C VAL A 295 -25.46 24.41 28.33
N VAL A 296 -25.68 23.64 27.26
CA VAL A 296 -26.70 23.94 26.23
C VAL A 296 -28.11 23.53 26.63
N GLN A 297 -28.27 22.59 27.56
CA GLN A 297 -29.57 22.25 28.13
C GLN A 297 -29.67 22.76 29.56
N ALA A 298 -30.58 23.71 29.79
CA ALA A 298 -30.78 24.37 31.07
C ALA A 298 -31.01 23.36 32.21
N GLY A 299 -29.95 23.05 32.97
CA GLY A 299 -30.00 22.24 34.18
C GLY A 299 -29.19 20.95 34.06
N ALA A 300 -27.92 21.05 34.45
CA ALA A 300 -26.99 19.97 34.80
C ALA A 300 -27.59 18.55 34.82
N VAL A 301 -27.10 17.67 33.94
CA VAL A 301 -27.24 16.21 34.10
C VAL A 301 -25.89 15.65 34.55
N SER A 302 -25.37 16.17 35.67
CA SER A 302 -24.53 15.32 36.53
C SER A 302 -25.49 14.48 37.37
N LEU A 303 -25.14 13.22 37.68
CA LEU A 303 -25.96 12.41 38.58
C LEU A 303 -26.19 13.14 39.92
N GLY A 304 -25.26 13.99 40.35
CA GLY A 304 -25.40 14.97 41.42
C GLY A 304 -26.55 15.99 41.28
N ALA A 305 -26.83 16.51 40.08
CA ALA A 305 -27.89 17.50 39.86
C ALA A 305 -29.30 16.89 39.85
N ILE A 306 -29.43 15.61 39.51
CA ILE A 306 -30.66 14.83 39.73
C ILE A 306 -30.98 14.77 41.22
N VAL A 307 -29.96 14.58 42.08
CA VAL A 307 -30.12 14.61 43.54
C VAL A 307 -30.59 15.98 44.01
N VAL A 308 -29.99 17.06 43.49
CA VAL A 308 -30.37 18.44 43.83
C VAL A 308 -31.80 18.72 43.40
N ALA A 309 -32.19 18.36 42.18
CA ALA A 309 -33.53 18.59 41.64
C ALA A 309 -34.61 17.83 42.41
N MET A 310 -34.37 16.57 42.80
CA MET A 310 -35.31 15.81 43.64
C MET A 310 -35.38 16.34 45.07
N ALA A 311 -34.25 16.79 45.65
CA ALA A 311 -34.24 17.38 46.98
C ALA A 311 -34.92 18.76 47.02
N THR A 312 -34.72 19.60 45.99
CA THR A 312 -35.32 20.95 45.92
C THR A 312 -36.81 20.90 45.59
N THR A 313 -37.24 20.03 44.67
CA THR A 313 -38.68 19.84 44.41
C THR A 313 -39.41 19.18 45.59
N ALA A 314 -38.76 18.28 46.33
CA ALA A 314 -39.32 17.76 47.58
C ALA A 314 -39.42 18.84 48.68
N ALA A 315 -38.42 19.72 48.80
CA ALA A 315 -38.42 20.79 49.81
C ALA A 315 -39.41 21.93 49.52
N MET A 316 -39.66 22.27 48.25
CA MET A 316 -40.59 23.34 47.87
C MET A 316 -42.05 23.02 48.22
N ASP A 317 -42.47 21.75 48.20
CA ASP A 317 -43.85 21.37 48.54
C ASP A 317 -44.05 20.99 50.01
N VAL A 318 -42.99 20.57 50.71
CA VAL A 318 -43.06 20.27 52.15
C VAL A 318 -43.29 21.55 52.97
N THR A 319 -42.79 22.69 52.50
CA THR A 319 -43.12 24.00 53.09
C THR A 319 -44.54 24.48 52.73
N GLY A 320 -45.11 24.04 51.59
CA GLY A 320 -46.48 24.35 51.19
C GLY A 320 -47.58 23.50 51.88
N ILE A 321 -47.26 22.30 52.36
CA ILE A 321 -48.27 21.37 52.94
C ILE A 321 -48.48 21.55 54.45
N LEU A 322 -47.59 22.25 55.17
CA LEU A 322 -47.81 22.57 56.59
C LEU A 322 -48.96 23.58 56.83
N ALA A 323 -49.54 24.16 55.79
CA ALA A 323 -50.73 25.01 55.91
C ALA A 323 -52.06 24.24 55.97
N ALA A 324 -52.09 22.93 55.69
CA ALA A 324 -53.32 22.13 55.71
C ALA A 324 -53.32 21.15 56.89
N ALA A 325 -53.72 21.65 58.04
CA ALA A 325 -54.16 20.82 59.15
C ALA A 325 -55.32 19.89 58.71
N THR A 326 -55.26 18.65 59.19
CA THR A 326 -56.33 17.62 59.27
C THR A 326 -56.37 16.50 58.21
N VAL A 327 -56.60 15.29 58.77
CA VAL A 327 -56.99 14.00 58.15
C VAL A 327 -55.87 13.06 57.70
N ALA A 328 -55.53 12.15 58.63
CA ALA A 328 -54.76 10.92 58.47
C ALA A 328 -55.24 9.96 57.35
N GLY A 329 -56.32 10.29 56.62
CA GLY A 329 -56.80 9.54 55.45
C GLY A 329 -56.25 10.02 54.09
N LEU A 330 -55.84 11.30 53.95
CA LEU A 330 -55.31 11.83 52.68
C LEU A 330 -53.81 11.56 52.51
N GLY A 331 -53.06 11.42 53.61
CA GLY A 331 -51.64 11.05 53.59
C GLY A 331 -51.37 9.68 52.95
N LEU A 332 -52.35 8.76 52.99
CA LEU A 332 -52.28 7.43 52.39
C LEU A 332 -52.34 7.45 50.84
N PHE A 333 -52.98 8.45 50.23
CA PHE A 333 -53.12 8.54 48.76
C PHE A 333 -52.05 9.41 48.09
N ILE A 334 -51.55 10.43 48.79
CA ILE A 334 -50.57 11.37 48.23
C ILE A 334 -49.17 10.75 48.14
N LEU A 335 -48.77 9.98 49.16
CA LEU A 335 -47.45 9.32 49.21
C LEU A 335 -47.20 8.31 48.08
N PRO A 336 -48.12 7.38 47.76
CA PRO A 336 -47.95 6.46 46.63
C PRO A 336 -47.85 7.18 45.28
N ALA A 337 -48.65 8.23 45.07
CA ALA A 337 -48.62 9.02 43.84
C ALA A 337 -47.30 9.80 43.71
N ARG A 338 -46.83 10.44 44.79
CA ARG A 338 -45.54 11.14 44.84
C ARG A 338 -44.36 10.20 44.61
N LYS A 339 -44.38 9.01 45.22
CA LYS A 339 -43.36 7.97 45.02
C LYS A 339 -43.30 7.52 43.55
N ARG A 340 -44.45 7.27 42.93
CA ARG A 340 -44.53 6.94 41.50
C ARG A 340 -44.00 8.07 40.62
N SER A 341 -44.35 9.32 40.94
CA SER A 341 -43.86 10.50 40.21
C SER A 341 -42.34 10.63 40.29
N ALA A 342 -41.74 10.47 41.48
CA ALA A 342 -40.29 10.54 41.67
C ALA A 342 -39.56 9.42 40.92
N ARG A 343 -40.10 8.19 40.96
CA ARG A 343 -39.57 7.05 40.20
C ARG A 343 -39.62 7.31 38.69
N ASN A 344 -40.75 7.82 38.19
CA ASN A 344 -40.92 8.10 36.76
C ASN A 344 -39.99 9.23 36.28
N GLU A 345 -39.84 10.29 37.07
CA GLU A 345 -38.96 11.41 36.74
C GLU A 345 -37.49 10.98 36.72
N LEU A 346 -37.05 10.17 37.69
CA LEU A 346 -35.70 9.64 37.70
C LEU A 346 -35.44 8.76 36.47
N ARG A 347 -36.34 7.82 36.17
CA ARG A 347 -36.23 6.96 34.99
C ARG A 347 -36.18 7.75 33.68
N ARG A 348 -36.95 8.84 33.59
CA ARG A 348 -36.92 9.76 32.45
C ARG A 348 -35.55 10.41 32.29
N ARG A 349 -35.01 10.97 33.38
CA ARG A 349 -33.69 11.63 33.37
C ARG A 349 -32.54 10.65 33.16
N SER A 350 -32.62 9.44 33.71
CA SER A 350 -31.60 8.41 33.49
C SER A 350 -31.57 7.97 32.03
N ALA A 351 -32.74 7.79 31.40
CA ALA A 351 -32.85 7.43 29.98
C ALA A 351 -32.42 8.58 29.05
N GLU A 352 -32.53 9.84 29.51
CA GLU A 352 -31.98 11.00 28.82
C GLU A 352 -30.46 11.06 28.94
N LEU A 353 -29.91 10.84 30.14
CA LEU A 353 -28.48 10.74 30.36
C LEU A 353 -27.85 9.62 29.52
N GLU A 354 -28.46 8.43 29.51
CA GLU A 354 -28.01 7.28 28.71
C GLU A 354 -27.91 7.64 27.22
N ARG A 355 -28.97 8.25 26.66
CA ARG A 355 -28.97 8.72 25.27
C ARG A 355 -27.91 9.79 25.01
N GLN A 356 -27.80 10.79 25.87
CA GLN A 356 -26.79 11.85 25.72
C GLN A 356 -25.36 11.31 25.80
N LEU A 357 -25.10 10.36 26.69
CA LEU A 357 -23.80 9.69 26.77
C LEU A 357 -23.51 8.89 25.50
N ALA A 358 -24.49 8.11 25.03
CA ALA A 358 -24.34 7.34 23.79
C ALA A 358 -24.08 8.25 22.58
N ASP A 359 -24.81 9.37 22.45
CA ASP A 359 -24.66 10.33 21.36
C ASP A 359 -23.27 11.00 21.40
N VAL A 360 -22.86 11.55 22.56
CA VAL A 360 -21.57 12.26 22.67
C VAL A 360 -20.38 11.31 22.50
N LEU A 361 -20.47 10.10 23.05
CA LEU A 361 -19.44 9.08 22.86
C LEU A 361 -19.41 8.61 21.41
N GLY A 362 -20.57 8.45 20.77
CA GLY A 362 -20.70 8.05 19.38
C GLY A 362 -20.10 9.07 18.42
N ASP A 363 -20.45 10.35 18.58
CA ASP A 363 -19.91 11.44 17.77
C ASP A 363 -18.39 11.55 17.91
N GLY A 364 -17.87 11.48 19.14
CA GLY A 364 -16.44 11.50 19.42
C GLY A 364 -15.71 10.30 18.80
N PHE A 365 -16.29 9.11 18.93
CA PHE A 365 -15.78 7.87 18.36
C PHE A 365 -15.72 7.93 16.83
N GLU A 366 -16.81 8.26 16.15
CA GLU A 366 -16.86 8.34 14.68
C GLU A 366 -15.87 9.37 14.13
N ALA A 367 -15.76 10.52 14.81
CA ALA A 367 -14.81 11.55 14.43
C ALA A 367 -13.35 11.09 14.57
N GLU A 368 -13.02 10.33 15.62
CA GLU A 368 -11.67 9.80 15.84
C GLU A 368 -11.35 8.65 14.88
N LEU A 369 -12.26 7.67 14.75
CA LEU A 369 -12.10 6.54 13.84
C LEU A 369 -11.88 7.02 12.39
N GLY A 370 -12.72 7.95 11.94
CA GLY A 370 -12.56 8.56 10.62
C GLY A 370 -11.24 9.33 10.47
N ARG A 371 -10.73 9.97 11.54
CA ARG A 371 -9.42 10.64 11.52
C ARG A 371 -8.28 9.64 11.45
N SER A 372 -8.30 8.56 12.24
CA SER A 372 -7.29 7.50 12.20
C SER A 372 -7.19 6.87 10.80
N ILE A 373 -8.31 6.40 10.24
CA ILE A 373 -8.33 5.76 8.91
C ILE A 373 -7.83 6.72 7.83
N ARG A 374 -8.23 8.00 7.87
CA ARG A 374 -7.74 9.01 6.92
C ARG A 374 -6.23 9.22 7.04
N ARG A 375 -5.67 9.30 8.25
CA ARG A 375 -4.21 9.45 8.45
C ARG A 375 -3.43 8.31 7.78
N ILE A 376 -3.90 7.06 7.91
CA ILE A 376 -3.26 5.91 7.26
C ILE A 376 -3.38 6.00 5.74
N ARG A 377 -4.59 6.26 5.22
CA ARG A 377 -4.83 6.42 3.78
C ARG A 377 -3.99 7.53 3.16
N ASP A 378 -3.89 8.68 3.83
CA ASP A 378 -3.10 9.82 3.37
C ASP A 378 -1.60 9.49 3.35
N ALA A 379 -1.11 8.69 4.30
CA ALA A 379 0.27 8.26 4.33
C ALA A 379 0.61 7.34 3.15
N ILE A 380 -0.26 6.38 2.81
CA ILE A 380 -0.04 5.44 1.70
C ILE A 380 -0.38 6.02 0.32
N ALA A 381 -1.20 7.08 0.25
CA ALA A 381 -1.70 7.63 -1.02
C ALA A 381 -0.63 7.96 -2.07
N PRO A 382 0.56 8.50 -1.74
CA PRO A 382 1.64 8.71 -2.71
C PRO A 382 2.10 7.40 -3.37
N TYR A 383 2.19 6.33 -2.60
CA TYR A 383 2.57 5.01 -3.09
C TYR A 383 1.48 4.40 -3.97
N THR A 384 0.22 4.47 -3.55
CA THR A 384 -0.93 4.01 -4.35
C THR A 384 -1.01 4.72 -5.70
N ARG A 385 -0.84 6.05 -5.71
CA ARG A 385 -0.82 6.85 -6.96
C ARG A 385 0.35 6.47 -7.87
N PHE A 386 1.53 6.23 -7.30
CA PHE A 386 2.70 5.80 -8.05
C PHE A 386 2.43 4.47 -8.75
N VAL A 387 1.93 3.47 -8.02
CA VAL A 387 1.63 2.14 -8.58
C VAL A 387 0.63 2.23 -9.73
N ALA A 388 -0.48 2.96 -9.54
CA ALA A 388 -1.50 3.12 -10.57
C ALA A 388 -0.99 3.84 -11.82
N THR A 389 -0.25 4.94 -11.63
CA THR A 389 0.29 5.75 -12.73
C THR A 389 1.34 4.98 -13.52
N GLU A 390 2.27 4.33 -12.83
CA GLU A 390 3.37 3.62 -13.47
C GLU A 390 2.89 2.34 -14.16
N ARG A 391 1.87 1.66 -13.61
CA ARG A 391 1.22 0.53 -14.28
C ARG A 391 0.61 0.95 -15.60
N THR A 392 -0.20 2.01 -15.60
CA THR A 392 -0.83 2.54 -16.82
C THR A 392 0.23 2.93 -17.86
N ARG A 393 1.31 3.58 -17.42
CA ARG A 393 2.43 3.96 -18.28
C ARG A 393 3.10 2.75 -18.92
N LEU A 394 3.44 1.73 -18.12
CA LEU A 394 4.14 0.53 -18.60
C LEU A 394 3.25 -0.37 -19.45
N GLU A 395 1.95 -0.43 -19.18
CA GLU A 395 0.99 -1.12 -20.05
C GLU A 395 0.93 -0.45 -21.44
N GLY A 396 1.00 0.88 -21.51
CA GLY A 396 1.13 1.62 -22.77
C GLY A 396 2.42 1.27 -23.51
N VAL A 397 3.57 1.34 -22.82
CA VAL A 397 4.87 0.97 -23.40
C VAL A 397 4.90 -0.49 -23.88
N ARG A 398 4.24 -1.41 -23.17
CA ARG A 398 4.12 -2.81 -23.59
C ARG A 398 3.38 -2.92 -24.93
N THR A 399 2.28 -2.19 -25.08
CA THR A 399 1.54 -2.15 -26.35
C THR A 399 2.39 -1.56 -27.46
N ASP A 400 3.07 -0.44 -27.23
CA ASP A 400 3.96 0.18 -28.22
C ASP A 400 5.09 -0.78 -28.66
N ILE A 401 5.70 -1.51 -27.71
CA ILE A 401 6.72 -2.52 -28.03
C ILE A 401 6.12 -3.64 -28.87
N ALA A 402 4.91 -4.10 -28.57
CA ALA A 402 4.24 -5.14 -29.34
C ALA A 402 3.95 -4.70 -30.79
N ASP A 403 3.46 -3.46 -30.96
CA ASP A 403 3.15 -2.87 -32.27
C ASP A 403 4.41 -2.72 -33.12
N VAL A 404 5.47 -2.11 -32.56
CA VAL A 404 6.75 -1.96 -33.27
C VAL A 404 7.39 -3.32 -33.57
N THR A 405 7.23 -4.30 -32.69
CA THR A 405 7.72 -5.68 -32.94
C THR A 405 6.98 -6.32 -34.12
N ALA A 406 5.67 -6.09 -34.26
CA ALA A 406 4.90 -6.55 -35.41
C ALA A 406 5.37 -5.87 -36.70
N GLU A 407 5.52 -4.54 -36.70
CA GLU A 407 6.03 -3.78 -37.86
C GLU A 407 7.43 -4.25 -38.30
N LEU A 408 8.34 -4.49 -37.36
CA LEU A 408 9.67 -5.01 -37.69
C LEU A 408 9.62 -6.41 -38.29
N ARG A 409 8.71 -7.28 -37.82
CA ARG A 409 8.52 -8.61 -38.40
C ARG A 409 8.03 -8.51 -39.85
N ASP A 410 7.09 -7.61 -40.12
CA ASP A 410 6.56 -7.36 -41.46
C ASP A 410 7.66 -6.81 -42.38
N LEU A 411 8.40 -5.79 -41.94
CA LEU A 411 9.55 -5.24 -42.67
C LEU A 411 10.62 -6.30 -42.95
N ARG A 412 10.91 -7.17 -41.98
CA ARG A 412 11.86 -8.26 -42.17
C ARG A 412 11.37 -9.27 -43.21
N SER A 413 10.08 -9.59 -43.21
CA SER A 413 9.49 -10.47 -44.22
C SER A 413 9.57 -9.88 -45.62
N ALA A 414 9.28 -8.59 -45.77
CA ALA A 414 9.32 -7.86 -47.04
C ALA A 414 10.75 -7.69 -47.60
N VAL A 415 11.76 -7.65 -46.73
CA VAL A 415 13.18 -7.56 -47.11
C VAL A 415 13.79 -8.94 -47.38
N SER A 416 13.23 -10.01 -46.78
CA SER A 416 13.75 -11.37 -46.93
C SER A 416 13.14 -12.14 -48.10
N GLY A 417 11.90 -11.82 -48.51
CA GLY A 417 11.26 -12.28 -49.74
C GLY A 417 11.69 -11.46 -50.95
#